data_AF-A0A1W5ZYQ7-F1
#
_entry.id   AF-A0A1W5ZYQ7-F1
#
_cell.length_a   1.000
_cell.length_b   1.000
_cell.length_c   1.000
_cell.angle_alpha   90.00
_cell.angle_beta   90.00
_cell.angle_gamma   90.00
#
_symmetry.space_group_name_H-M   'P 1'
#
loop_
_entity.id
_entity.type
_entity.pdbx_description
1 polymer ?
#
loop_
_entity_poly.entity_id
_entity_poly.type
_entity_poly.pdbx_seq_one_letter_code
_entity_poly.pdbx_strand_id
1 'polypeptide(L)'
;MPWDSNDYPSSFKNLDTAVRKKAIDIANAMIDEGYDEGRAIPIATEQAKEWYENADQKEINRVKQMSDSDLKERDAEDQQYESRPELLDKGEHVVSHEEGWAVQAEDAKQPSNVYDKKEDAVERAEEIAQNKGTQVVIHKRDGTIQDKISYKNNEK
;
A
#
# COMPACT_ATOMS: atom_id res chain seq x y z
N MET A 1 1.20 -15.80 -3.82
CA MET A 1 1.39 -15.70 -5.28
C MET A 1 0.30 -14.80 -5.82
N PRO A 2 0.61 -13.88 -6.74
CA PRO A 2 -0.36 -12.87 -7.17
C PRO A 2 -1.44 -13.46 -8.09
N TRP A 3 -2.56 -12.74 -8.20
CA TRP A 3 -3.77 -13.13 -8.95
C TRP A 3 -3.93 -12.44 -10.29
N ASP A 4 -4.60 -13.09 -11.25
CA ASP A 4 -4.94 -12.54 -12.58
C ASP A 4 -6.43 -12.67 -12.92
N SER A 5 -6.92 -12.22 -14.08
CA SER A 5 -8.37 -12.30 -14.42
C SER A 5 -8.90 -13.69 -14.81
N ASN A 6 -8.08 -14.74 -14.74
CA ASN A 6 -8.47 -16.16 -14.78
C ASN A 6 -8.23 -16.89 -13.43
N ASP A 7 -7.26 -16.45 -12.65
CA ASP A 7 -6.75 -17.06 -11.42
C ASP A 7 -6.81 -16.05 -10.27
N TYR A 8 -8.02 -15.87 -9.74
CA TYR A 8 -8.35 -14.89 -8.71
C TYR A 8 -9.30 -15.48 -7.64
N PRO A 9 -9.40 -14.83 -6.47
CA PRO A 9 -10.26 -15.30 -5.37
C PRO A 9 -11.73 -15.38 -5.77
N SER A 10 -12.42 -16.43 -5.33
CA SER A 10 -13.84 -16.66 -5.63
C SER A 10 -14.76 -15.48 -5.30
N SER A 11 -14.36 -14.62 -4.35
CA SER A 11 -15.02 -13.37 -4.00
C SER A 11 -15.17 -12.37 -5.14
N PHE A 12 -14.21 -12.26 -6.07
CA PHE A 12 -14.29 -11.29 -7.17
C PHE A 12 -15.14 -11.76 -8.35
N LYS A 13 -15.57 -13.03 -8.33
CA LYS A 13 -16.29 -13.69 -9.44
C LYS A 13 -17.60 -13.01 -9.83
N ASN A 14 -18.26 -12.36 -8.88
CA ASN A 14 -19.55 -11.69 -9.08
C ASN A 14 -19.44 -10.16 -9.21
N LEU A 15 -18.22 -9.60 -9.25
CA LEU A 15 -17.99 -8.16 -9.46
C LEU A 15 -18.05 -7.82 -10.98
N ASP A 16 -18.37 -6.57 -11.32
CA ASP A 16 -18.21 -6.08 -12.69
C ASP A 16 -16.75 -6.21 -13.15
N THR A 17 -16.51 -6.38 -14.45
CA THR A 17 -15.16 -6.60 -14.98
C THR A 17 -14.19 -5.44 -14.71
N ALA A 18 -14.64 -4.20 -14.54
CA ALA A 18 -13.77 -3.12 -14.06
C ALA A 18 -13.44 -3.31 -12.58
N VAL A 19 -14.48 -3.40 -11.75
CA VAL A 19 -14.35 -3.51 -10.28
C VAL A 19 -13.52 -4.75 -9.91
N ARG A 20 -13.71 -5.90 -10.55
CA ARG A 20 -12.87 -7.10 -10.33
C ARG A 20 -11.42 -6.82 -10.66
N LYS A 21 -11.12 -6.23 -11.82
CA LYS A 21 -9.73 -6.06 -12.24
C LYS A 21 -9.03 -5.06 -11.34
N LYS A 22 -9.68 -3.93 -10.99
CA LYS A 22 -9.15 -2.99 -9.97
C LYS A 22 -9.08 -3.58 -8.55
N ALA A 23 -9.95 -4.54 -8.23
CA ALA A 23 -9.90 -5.29 -6.98
C ALA A 23 -8.84 -6.39 -6.95
N ILE A 24 -8.28 -6.79 -8.09
CA ILE A 24 -7.11 -7.68 -8.16
C ILE A 24 -5.85 -6.83 -8.08
N ASP A 25 -5.82 -5.73 -8.83
CA ASP A 25 -4.80 -4.68 -8.87
C ASP A 25 -4.37 -4.29 -7.44
N ILE A 26 -5.27 -3.70 -6.65
CA ILE A 26 -4.98 -3.26 -5.26
C ILE A 26 -4.79 -4.47 -4.31
N ALA A 27 -5.28 -5.66 -4.68
CA ALA A 27 -5.20 -6.86 -3.84
C ALA A 27 -3.86 -7.60 -3.98
N ASN A 28 -3.21 -7.51 -5.13
CA ASN A 28 -1.82 -7.88 -5.19
C ASN A 28 -0.97 -6.81 -4.47
N ALA A 29 -1.50 -5.59 -4.32
CA ALA A 29 -0.66 -4.43 -4.01
C ALA A 29 -0.21 -4.28 -2.59
N MET A 30 -1.14 -4.50 -1.67
CA MET A 30 -0.79 -4.51 -0.27
C MET A 30 0.16 -5.69 0.03
N ILE A 31 0.07 -6.81 -0.71
CA ILE A 31 0.89 -8.01 -0.46
C ILE A 31 2.39 -7.72 -0.58
N ASP A 32 2.78 -6.97 -1.61
CA ASP A 32 4.20 -6.73 -1.91
C ASP A 32 4.87 -5.74 -0.95
N GLU A 33 4.12 -4.77 -0.39
CA GLU A 33 4.60 -3.96 0.74
C GLU A 33 4.86 -4.80 2.02
N GLY A 34 4.51 -6.09 2.00
CA GLY A 34 4.63 -7.06 3.10
C GLY A 34 3.30 -7.39 3.78
N TYR A 35 2.14 -7.11 3.16
CA TYR A 35 0.83 -7.42 3.71
C TYR A 35 0.36 -8.82 3.24
N ASP A 36 -0.81 -9.28 3.68
CA ASP A 36 -1.29 -10.63 3.41
C ASP A 36 -2.36 -10.69 2.31
N GLU A 37 -2.37 -11.79 1.56
CA GLU A 37 -3.36 -12.11 0.52
C GLU A 37 -4.81 -11.84 0.96
N GLY A 38 -5.26 -12.47 2.06
CA GLY A 38 -6.63 -12.31 2.57
C GLY A 38 -7.00 -10.89 3.02
N ARG A 39 -6.01 -10.00 3.18
CA ARG A 39 -6.14 -8.62 3.68
C ARG A 39 -6.31 -7.63 2.54
N ALA A 40 -5.53 -7.85 1.50
CA ALA A 40 -5.49 -7.04 0.31
C ALA A 40 -6.78 -7.22 -0.53
N ILE A 41 -7.30 -8.45 -0.63
CA ILE A 41 -8.55 -8.81 -1.35
C ILE A 41 -9.76 -7.90 -1.06
N PRO A 42 -10.26 -7.79 0.19
CA PRO A 42 -11.47 -7.03 0.48
C PRO A 42 -11.24 -5.52 0.41
N ILE A 43 -10.06 -5.03 0.83
CA ILE A 43 -9.71 -3.61 0.75
C ILE A 43 -9.73 -3.19 -0.72
N ALA A 44 -8.97 -3.90 -1.56
CA ALA A 44 -9.02 -3.73 -3.00
C ALA A 44 -10.42 -3.78 -3.59
N THR A 45 -11.31 -4.64 -3.09
CA THR A 45 -12.71 -4.71 -3.56
C THR A 45 -13.52 -3.46 -3.22
N GLU A 46 -13.36 -2.92 -2.01
CA GLU A 46 -14.06 -1.74 -1.55
C GLU A 46 -13.54 -0.49 -2.25
N GLN A 47 -12.22 -0.36 -2.29
CA GLN A 47 -11.48 0.73 -2.95
C GLN A 47 -11.71 0.72 -4.48
N ALA A 48 -11.81 -0.46 -5.11
CA ALA A 48 -12.22 -0.57 -6.51
C ALA A 48 -13.69 -0.21 -6.78
N LYS A 49 -14.57 -0.31 -5.78
CA LYS A 49 -15.97 0.14 -5.90
C LYS A 49 -16.08 1.65 -5.68
N GLU A 50 -15.36 2.20 -4.70
CA GLU A 50 -15.33 3.65 -4.45
C GLU A 50 -14.70 4.38 -5.65
N TRP A 51 -13.58 3.87 -6.17
CA TRP A 51 -13.06 4.28 -7.47
C TRP A 51 -14.13 4.18 -8.56
N TYR A 52 -14.82 3.06 -8.73
CA TYR A 52 -15.81 2.88 -9.80
C TYR A 52 -17.04 3.80 -9.72
N GLU A 53 -17.52 4.14 -8.51
CA GLU A 53 -18.64 5.08 -8.31
C GLU A 53 -18.24 6.54 -8.60
N ASN A 54 -16.95 6.87 -8.43
CA ASN A 54 -16.41 8.22 -8.69
C ASN A 54 -15.73 8.37 -10.07
N ALA A 55 -15.33 7.28 -10.71
CA ALA A 55 -14.56 7.25 -11.95
C ALA A 55 -15.41 7.48 -13.20
N ASP A 56 -14.77 8.02 -14.24
CA ASP A 56 -15.44 8.29 -15.50
C ASP A 56 -15.53 7.04 -16.42
N GLN A 57 -16.45 7.08 -17.38
CA GLN A 57 -16.75 5.94 -18.25
C GLN A 57 -15.52 5.43 -19.06
N LYS A 58 -14.55 6.29 -19.33
CA LYS A 58 -13.31 5.98 -20.05
C LYS A 58 -12.32 5.26 -19.14
N GLU A 59 -12.20 5.67 -17.88
CA GLU A 59 -11.41 4.98 -16.85
C GLU A 59 -11.93 3.56 -16.60
N ILE A 60 -13.25 3.44 -16.46
CA ILE A 60 -13.98 2.17 -16.34
C ILE A 60 -13.70 1.25 -17.55
N ASN A 61 -13.78 1.77 -18.78
CA ASN A 61 -13.51 0.99 -19.99
C ASN A 61 -12.05 0.54 -20.12
N ARG A 62 -11.10 1.30 -19.54
CA ARG A 62 -9.67 0.98 -19.54
C ARG A 62 -9.37 -0.20 -18.63
N VAL A 63 -9.81 -0.15 -17.37
CA VAL A 63 -9.62 -1.26 -16.41
C VAL A 63 -10.28 -2.56 -16.91
N LYS A 64 -11.40 -2.48 -17.66
CA LYS A 64 -12.00 -3.66 -18.31
C LYS A 64 -11.08 -4.34 -19.34
N GLN A 65 -10.20 -3.59 -20.00
CA GLN A 65 -9.31 -4.08 -21.07
C GLN A 65 -7.94 -4.61 -20.58
N MET A 66 -7.60 -4.49 -19.29
CA MET A 66 -6.36 -5.09 -18.73
C MET A 66 -6.29 -6.60 -19.03
N SER A 67 -5.12 -7.12 -19.33
CA SER A 67 -4.87 -8.55 -19.52
C SER A 67 -4.59 -9.26 -18.19
N ASP A 68 -4.35 -10.56 -18.24
CA ASP A 68 -4.07 -11.38 -17.05
C ASP A 68 -2.66 -11.14 -16.50
N SER A 69 -1.68 -10.97 -17.39
CA SER A 69 -0.32 -10.56 -17.02
C SER A 69 -0.31 -9.24 -16.27
N ASP A 70 -1.12 -8.26 -16.71
CA ASP A 70 -1.24 -6.92 -16.11
C ASP A 70 -1.83 -6.88 -14.69
N LEU A 71 -2.23 -8.03 -14.15
CA LEU A 71 -2.78 -8.15 -12.80
C LEU A 71 -1.84 -8.94 -11.89
N LYS A 72 -1.25 -10.03 -12.42
CA LYS A 72 -0.32 -10.88 -11.66
C LYS A 72 0.99 -10.19 -11.36
N GLU A 73 1.56 -9.50 -12.33
CA GLU A 73 2.87 -8.89 -12.16
C GLU A 73 2.70 -7.53 -11.49
N ARG A 74 2.64 -7.62 -10.16
CA ARG A 74 2.83 -6.47 -9.27
C ARG A 74 4.30 -6.36 -8.92
N ASP A 75 5.03 -5.82 -9.89
CA ASP A 75 6.17 -4.98 -9.60
C ASP A 75 5.76 -3.92 -8.54
N ALA A 76 6.70 -3.47 -7.71
CA ALA A 76 6.49 -2.57 -6.57
C ALA A 76 6.08 -1.13 -6.95
N GLU A 77 5.45 -0.96 -8.12
CA GLU A 77 5.25 0.29 -8.86
C GLU A 77 3.77 0.70 -8.98
N ASP A 78 2.85 0.03 -8.28
CA ASP A 78 1.43 0.38 -8.30
C ASP A 78 0.66 -0.07 -7.04
N GLN A 79 0.39 0.83 -6.07
CA GLN A 79 -0.86 0.94 -5.23
C GLN A 79 -0.83 0.70 -3.68
N GLN A 80 -0.86 1.80 -2.92
CA GLN A 80 -2.03 2.11 -2.06
C GLN A 80 -2.90 3.16 -2.80
N TYR A 81 -3.95 3.74 -2.22
CA TYR A 81 -4.95 3.07 -1.39
C TYR A 81 -6.22 2.77 -2.20
N GLU A 82 -6.46 3.45 -3.32
CA GLU A 82 -7.18 2.90 -4.48
C GLU A 82 -6.41 3.03 -5.81
N SER A 83 -5.38 3.88 -5.94
CA SER A 83 -5.30 4.80 -7.10
C SER A 83 -6.58 5.67 -7.20
N ARG A 84 -6.99 6.37 -6.13
CA ARG A 84 -6.23 7.34 -5.32
C ARG A 84 -4.95 6.83 -4.65
N PRO A 85 -3.76 7.39 -4.97
CA PRO A 85 -2.49 6.99 -4.35
C PRO A 85 -2.31 7.42 -2.90
N GLU A 86 -2.80 8.62 -2.55
CA GLU A 86 -2.13 9.60 -1.65
C GLU A 86 -1.77 9.24 -0.18
N LEU A 87 -1.87 7.98 0.28
CA LEU A 87 -1.16 7.46 1.48
C LEU A 87 0.07 6.60 1.13
N LEU A 88 0.26 6.23 -0.15
CA LEU A 88 1.59 5.95 -0.70
C LEU A 88 2.49 7.17 -0.52
N ASP A 89 1.98 8.35 -0.86
CA ASP A 89 2.70 9.63 -0.95
C ASP A 89 3.15 10.21 0.43
N LYS A 90 3.22 9.39 1.47
CA LYS A 90 3.30 9.82 2.87
C LYS A 90 4.44 9.21 3.68
N GLY A 91 5.31 10.07 4.22
CA GLY A 91 6.52 9.76 5.01
C GLY A 91 6.34 8.73 6.10
N GLU A 92 7.07 7.61 6.13
CA GLU A 92 7.06 6.83 7.37
C GLU A 92 7.71 7.61 8.53
N HIS A 93 7.27 7.39 9.76
CA HIS A 93 7.83 8.00 10.94
C HIS A 93 8.28 6.90 11.88
N VAL A 94 9.57 6.90 12.26
CA VAL A 94 10.10 6.08 13.37
C VAL A 94 9.87 6.86 14.67
N VAL A 95 8.70 6.71 15.25
CA VAL A 95 8.36 7.35 16.54
C VAL A 95 8.80 6.50 17.71
N SER A 96 9.14 7.15 18.83
CA SER A 96 9.28 6.44 20.09
C SER A 96 7.92 5.91 20.52
N HIS A 97 7.81 4.61 20.70
CA HIS A 97 6.63 3.96 21.25
C HIS A 97 6.90 3.61 22.72
N GLU A 98 5.85 3.42 23.52
CA GLU A 98 5.99 3.01 24.92
C GLU A 98 6.68 1.64 25.08
N GLU A 99 6.63 0.84 24.02
CA GLU A 99 7.19 -0.53 23.92
C GLU A 99 8.52 -0.61 23.15
N GLY A 100 8.94 0.47 22.47
CA GLY A 100 10.05 0.40 21.51
C GLY A 100 9.96 1.50 20.46
N TRP A 101 9.89 1.10 19.19
CA TRP A 101 9.97 2.00 18.05
C TRP A 101 8.97 1.58 16.95
N ALA A 102 8.13 2.51 16.53
CA ALA A 102 7.04 2.26 15.58
C ALA A 102 7.25 3.01 14.26
N VAL A 103 6.86 2.39 13.15
CA VAL A 103 7.03 2.82 11.75
C VAL A 103 5.67 3.23 11.17
N GLN A 104 5.43 4.48 10.76
CA GLN A 104 4.10 4.92 10.28
C GLN A 104 4.06 5.99 9.18
N ALA A 105 3.32 5.79 8.08
CA ALA A 105 3.12 6.80 7.04
C ALA A 105 2.57 8.15 7.57
N GLU A 106 2.91 9.24 6.90
CA GLU A 106 2.63 10.64 7.27
C GLU A 106 1.16 10.95 7.03
N ASP A 107 0.45 11.53 7.99
CA ASP A 107 -1.03 11.59 7.99
C ASP A 107 -1.75 10.22 7.92
N ALA A 108 -1.05 9.11 7.62
CA ALA A 108 -1.54 7.79 7.95
C ALA A 108 -1.66 7.75 9.47
N LYS A 109 -2.84 7.35 9.92
CA LYS A 109 -3.23 7.55 11.31
C LYS A 109 -2.54 6.55 12.25
N GLN A 110 -1.75 5.62 11.72
CA GLN A 110 -1.29 4.38 12.36
C GLN A 110 0.02 3.84 11.75
N PRO A 111 0.81 3.08 12.53
CA PRO A 111 1.98 2.37 12.04
C PRO A 111 1.70 1.17 11.13
N SER A 112 2.62 1.00 10.18
CA SER A 112 2.75 -0.10 9.26
C SER A 112 3.49 -1.29 9.91
N ASN A 113 4.52 -1.06 10.75
CA ASN A 113 5.21 -2.07 11.57
C ASN A 113 5.82 -1.47 12.88
N VAL A 114 6.22 -2.29 13.88
CA VAL A 114 6.77 -1.87 15.20
C VAL A 114 7.80 -2.89 15.73
N TYR A 115 8.87 -2.43 16.41
CA TYR A 115 9.99 -3.27 16.89
C TYR A 115 10.54 -2.85 18.27
N ASP A 116 11.13 -3.82 18.99
CA ASP A 116 11.79 -3.61 20.29
C ASP A 116 13.00 -2.66 20.18
N LYS A 117 13.87 -2.94 19.20
CA LYS A 117 15.06 -2.14 18.95
C LYS A 117 14.73 -0.98 18.04
N LYS A 118 15.42 0.13 18.30
CA LYS A 118 15.42 1.24 17.35
C LYS A 118 16.00 0.82 16.03
N GLU A 119 17.08 0.03 16.04
CA GLU A 119 17.71 -0.45 14.82
C GLU A 119 16.72 -1.20 13.93
N ASP A 120 16.04 -2.23 14.45
CA ASP A 120 15.09 -3.05 13.69
C ASP A 120 13.86 -2.24 13.18
N ALA A 121 13.38 -1.25 13.96
CA ALA A 121 12.30 -0.35 13.51
C ALA A 121 12.76 0.71 12.51
N VAL A 122 13.99 1.19 12.64
CA VAL A 122 14.61 2.02 11.62
C VAL A 122 14.75 1.17 10.37
N GLU A 123 15.34 -0.02 10.43
CA GLU A 123 15.49 -0.95 9.29
C GLU A 123 14.16 -1.21 8.58
N ARG A 124 13.05 -1.48 9.29
CA ARG A 124 11.75 -1.63 8.64
C ARG A 124 11.10 -0.31 8.20
N ALA A 125 11.30 0.80 8.89
CA ALA A 125 10.83 2.10 8.38
C ALA A 125 11.56 2.51 7.14
N GLU A 126 12.85 2.21 7.10
CA GLU A 126 13.66 2.27 5.93
C GLU A 126 13.05 1.33 4.89
N GLU A 127 12.78 0.04 5.13
CA GLU A 127 12.08 -0.83 4.17
C GLU A 127 10.69 -0.29 3.71
N ILE A 128 9.87 0.30 4.58
CA ILE A 128 8.48 0.68 4.22
C ILE A 128 8.40 2.07 3.62
N ALA A 129 9.18 3.03 4.10
CA ALA A 129 9.46 4.28 3.39
C ALA A 129 10.56 4.09 2.33
N GLN A 130 10.86 2.85 1.97
CA GLN A 130 11.43 2.47 0.67
C GLN A 130 10.32 1.86 -0.20
N ASN A 131 9.48 0.94 0.32
CA ASN A 131 8.33 0.35 -0.39
C ASN A 131 7.24 1.37 -0.78
N LYS A 132 7.13 2.44 0.00
CA LYS A 132 6.32 3.65 -0.23
C LYS A 132 7.22 4.88 -0.39
N GLY A 133 8.54 4.67 -0.46
CA GLY A 133 9.67 5.59 -0.69
C GLY A 133 9.77 6.93 0.08
N THR A 134 8.77 7.32 0.85
CA THR A 134 8.63 8.64 1.46
C THR A 134 9.60 8.90 2.62
N GLN A 135 9.65 10.11 3.18
CA GLN A 135 10.65 10.40 4.22
C GLN A 135 10.50 9.50 5.46
N VAL A 136 11.60 8.94 6.00
CA VAL A 136 11.62 8.43 7.37
C VAL A 136 11.93 9.58 8.33
N VAL A 137 10.96 9.95 9.15
CA VAL A 137 11.18 10.90 10.26
C VAL A 137 11.46 10.11 11.54
N ILE A 138 12.70 10.15 12.03
CA ILE A 138 13.12 9.45 13.23
C ILE A 138 13.00 10.37 14.45
N HIS A 139 12.22 9.99 15.46
CA HIS A 139 12.05 10.75 16.70
C HIS A 139 12.97 10.26 17.83
N LYS A 140 13.02 10.99 18.96
CA LYS A 140 13.60 10.59 20.25
C LYS A 140 12.50 10.14 21.21
N ARG A 141 12.87 9.59 22.37
CA ARG A 141 11.94 9.20 23.45
C ARG A 141 11.12 10.35 24.08
N ASP A 142 11.51 11.60 23.85
CA ASP A 142 10.76 12.79 24.27
C ASP A 142 9.83 13.32 23.17
N GLY A 143 9.67 12.57 22.07
CA GLY A 143 8.86 12.95 20.91
C GLY A 143 9.53 13.93 19.95
N THR A 144 10.66 14.55 20.31
CA THR A 144 11.38 15.47 19.41
C THR A 144 11.99 14.73 18.22
N ILE A 145 12.15 15.40 17.09
CA ILE A 145 12.85 14.82 15.92
C ILE A 145 14.31 14.55 16.33
N GLN A 146 14.73 13.29 16.21
CA GLN A 146 16.12 12.87 16.36
C GLN A 146 16.88 13.10 15.07
N ASP A 147 16.30 12.61 13.97
CA ASP A 147 16.87 12.64 12.63
C ASP A 147 15.74 12.66 11.59
N LYS A 148 16.06 13.09 10.38
CA LYS A 148 15.16 12.98 9.23
C LYS A 148 15.94 12.38 8.10
N ILE A 149 15.78 11.07 7.94
CA ILE A 149 16.29 10.39 6.77
C ILE A 149 15.19 10.45 5.74
N SER A 150 15.17 11.56 4.99
CA SER A 150 14.27 11.69 3.85
C SER A 150 14.71 10.74 2.74
N TYR A 151 14.30 9.48 2.84
CA TYR A 151 13.98 8.70 1.65
C TYR A 151 13.01 9.57 0.85
N LYS A 152 13.38 9.78 -0.40
CA LYS A 152 12.53 10.50 -1.34
C LYS A 152 11.80 9.41 -2.07
N ASN A 153 10.49 9.60 -2.20
CA ASN A 153 9.68 8.58 -2.83
C ASN A 153 10.14 8.48 -4.28
N ASN A 154 10.86 7.40 -4.57
CA ASN A 154 11.15 6.97 -5.92
C ASN A 154 9.90 6.16 -6.30
N GLU A 155 8.79 6.90 -6.42
CA GLU A 155 7.38 6.50 -6.31
C GLU A 155 6.99 5.24 -7.09
N LYS A 156 6.15 4.40 -6.46
CA LYS A 156 4.68 4.57 -6.55
C LYS A 156 3.94 3.93 -5.39
#